data_AF-A0A3S0D025-F1
#
_entry.id   AF-A0A3S0D025-F1
#
_cell.length_a   1.000
_cell.length_b   1.000
_cell.length_c   1.000
_cell.angle_alpha   90.00
_cell.angle_beta   90.00
_cell.angle_gamma   90.00
#
_symmetry.space_group_name_H-M   'P 1'
#
loop_
_entity.id
_entity.type
_entity.pdbx_description
1 polymer ?
#
loop_
_entity_poly.entity_id
_entity_poly.type
_entity_poly.pdbx_seq_one_letter_code
_entity_poly.pdbx_strand_id
1 'polypeptide(L)'
;MNKLRPSTKAWIGLGAYVAAYDILAPKGETLSEGVDRALEHNTCRYVTLGGIALTALHLSNLLPQKIDPFHKSLLWRDKRV
;
A
#
# COMPACT_ATOMS: atom_id res chain seq x y z
N MET A 1 2.01 25.00 -17.99
CA MET A 1 2.30 24.13 -16.83
C MET A 1 1.96 22.70 -17.18
N ASN A 2 2.94 21.78 -17.21
CA ASN A 2 2.65 20.35 -17.42
C ASN A 2 1.76 19.85 -16.28
N LYS A 3 0.60 19.26 -16.62
CA LYS A 3 -0.27 18.63 -15.63
C LYS A 3 0.46 17.40 -15.05
N LEU A 4 0.56 17.33 -13.72
CA LEU A 4 1.05 16.13 -13.04
C LEU A 4 0.20 14.92 -13.43
N ARG A 5 0.85 13.79 -13.72
CA ARG A 5 0.17 12.52 -14.01
C ARG A 5 -0.67 12.11 -12.79
N PRO A 6 -1.85 11.49 -12.99
CA PRO A 6 -2.67 11.00 -11.89
C PRO A 6 -1.91 10.07 -10.93
N SER A 7 -1.04 9.20 -11.44
CA SER A 7 -0.19 8.32 -10.64
C SER A 7 0.79 9.09 -9.74
N THR A 8 1.38 10.16 -10.25
CA THR A 8 2.26 11.04 -9.45
C THR A 8 1.49 11.71 -8.32
N LYS A 9 0.27 12.18 -8.59
CA LYS A 9 -0.60 12.75 -7.56
C LYS A 9 -0.98 11.72 -6.49
N ALA A 10 -1.24 10.48 -6.89
CA ALA A 10 -1.55 9.40 -5.96
C ALA A 10 -0.37 9.10 -5.00
N TRP A 11 0.85 9.03 -5.53
CA TRP A 11 2.05 8.86 -4.70
C TRP A 11 2.29 10.02 -3.74
N ILE A 12 2.13 11.27 -4.23
CA ILE A 12 2.24 12.46 -3.38
C ILE A 12 1.18 12.42 -2.27
N GLY A 13 -0.07 12.10 -2.61
CA GLY A 13 -1.15 12.01 -1.64
C GLY A 13 -0.92 10.93 -0.59
N LEU A 14 -0.43 9.75 -1.00
CA LEU A 14 -0.09 8.66 -0.09
C LEU A 14 1.01 9.06 0.89
N GLY A 15 2.11 9.64 0.38
CA GLY A 15 3.21 10.10 1.23
C GLY A 15 2.79 11.22 2.19
N ALA A 16 1.99 12.17 1.69
CA ALA A 16 1.44 13.25 2.52
C ALA A 16 0.52 12.71 3.62
N TYR A 17 -0.31 11.71 3.33
CA TYR A 17 -1.18 11.08 4.32
C TYR A 17 -0.36 10.38 5.41
N VAL A 18 0.63 9.58 5.03
CA VAL A 18 1.52 8.89 5.99
C VAL A 18 2.20 9.90 6.91
N ALA A 19 2.83 10.92 6.34
CA ALA A 19 3.52 11.95 7.11
C ALA A 19 2.57 12.72 8.03
N ALA A 20 1.39 13.13 7.52
CA ALA A 20 0.41 13.85 8.33
C ALA A 20 -0.12 12.99 9.47
N TYR A 21 -0.41 11.71 9.21
CA TYR A 21 -0.91 10.81 10.23
C TYR A 21 0.14 10.57 11.33
N ASP A 22 1.39 10.25 10.97
CA ASP A 22 2.43 9.98 11.98
C ASP A 22 2.79 11.21 12.84
N ILE A 23 2.64 12.43 12.29
CA ILE A 23 2.84 13.67 13.05
C ILE A 23 1.68 13.93 14.03
N LEU A 24 0.45 13.59 13.64
CA LEU A 24 -0.76 13.88 14.40
C LEU A 24 -1.21 12.73 15.32
N ALA A 25 -0.65 11.53 15.13
CA ALA A 25 -1.01 10.36 15.88
C ALA A 25 -0.71 10.53 17.38
N PRO A 26 -1.57 10.00 18.27
CA PRO A 26 -1.21 9.82 19.67
C PRO A 26 0.11 9.04 19.81
N LYS A 27 0.82 9.28 20.92
CA LYS A 27 2.04 8.51 21.23
C LYS A 27 1.70 7.01 21.24
N GLY A 28 2.48 6.21 20.51
CA GLY A 28 2.25 4.77 20.38
C GLY A 28 1.30 4.39 19.23
N GLU A 29 0.69 5.34 18.52
CA GLU A 29 -0.31 5.08 17.48
C GLU A 29 0.14 5.50 16.08
N THR A 30 1.44 5.64 15.85
CA THR A 30 1.98 5.83 14.48
C THR A 30 1.72 4.60 13.61
N LEU A 31 1.77 4.78 12.29
CA LEU A 31 1.62 3.67 11.34
C LEU A 31 2.71 2.61 11.54
N SER A 32 3.96 3.03 11.82
CA SER A 32 5.06 2.10 12.12
C SER A 32 4.81 1.31 13.39
N GLU A 33 4.36 1.95 14.47
CA GLU A 33 4.08 1.25 15.73
C GLU A 33 2.89 0.28 15.60
N GLY A 34 1.90 0.63 14.78
CA GLY A 34 0.81 -0.28 14.42
C GLY A 34 1.30 -1.53 13.68
N VAL A 35 2.27 -1.37 12.77
CA VAL A 35 2.95 -2.50 12.13
C VAL A 35 3.73 -3.32 13.15
N ASP A 36 4.48 -2.70 14.05
CA ASP A 36 5.25 -3.41 15.09
C ASP A 36 4.35 -4.31 15.94
N ARG A 37 3.23 -3.78 16.45
CA ARG A 37 2.23 -4.57 17.20
C ARG A 37 1.67 -5.73 16.37
N ALA A 38 1.41 -5.51 15.09
CA ALA A 38 0.93 -6.58 14.22
C ALA A 38 1.98 -7.68 13.98
N LEU A 39 3.27 -7.33 14.05
CA LEU A 39 4.39 -8.28 13.89
C LEU A 39 4.71 -9.05 15.18
N GLU A 40 4.34 -8.53 16.35
CA GLU A 40 4.45 -9.21 17.65
C GLU A 40 3.47 -10.38 17.80
N HIS A 41 2.30 -10.29 17.17
CA HIS A 41 1.31 -11.37 17.23
C HIS A 41 1.57 -12.44 16.15
N ASN A 42 1.86 -13.69 16.55
CA ASN A 42 2.26 -14.79 15.66
C ASN A 42 1.33 -14.99 14.44
N THR A 43 0.01 -14.88 14.63
CA THR A 43 -0.96 -15.03 13.53
C THR A 43 -0.98 -13.83 12.59
N CYS A 44 -0.79 -12.62 13.12
CA CYS A 44 -0.85 -11.38 12.33
C CYS A 44 0.47 -11.12 11.59
N ARG A 45 1.59 -11.60 12.12
CA ARG A 45 2.92 -11.41 11.55
C ARG A 45 3.01 -11.80 10.07
N TYR A 46 2.56 -13.01 9.73
CA TYR A 46 2.63 -13.49 8.35
C TYR A 46 1.68 -12.74 7.42
N VAL A 47 0.50 -12.35 7.92
CA VAL A 47 -0.48 -11.57 7.15
C VAL A 47 0.07 -10.17 6.85
N THR A 48 0.64 -9.51 7.85
CA THR A 48 1.24 -8.17 7.72
C THR A 48 2.42 -8.20 6.75
N LEU A 49 3.40 -9.09 6.97
CA LEU A 49 4.57 -9.20 6.08
C LEU A 49 4.17 -9.60 4.66
N GLY A 50 3.25 -10.56 4.52
CA GLY A 50 2.73 -10.98 3.23
C GLY A 50 2.01 -9.86 2.49
N GLY A 51 1.17 -9.09 3.19
CA GLY A 51 0.47 -7.94 2.62
C GLY A 51 1.42 -6.83 2.16
N ILE A 52 2.42 -6.49 2.97
CA ILE A 52 3.45 -5.50 2.62
C ILE A 52 4.26 -5.99 1.42
N ALA A 53 4.75 -7.23 1.46
CA ALA A 53 5.55 -7.81 0.38
C ALA A 53 4.75 -7.87 -0.94
N LEU A 54 3.50 -8.33 -0.89
CA LEU A 54 2.61 -8.37 -2.05
C LEU A 54 2.40 -6.98 -2.64
N THR A 55 2.14 -5.99 -1.78
CA THR A 55 1.92 -4.60 -2.22
C THR A 55 3.18 -4.00 -2.83
N ALA A 56 4.34 -4.22 -2.21
CA ALA A 56 5.63 -3.78 -2.72
C ALA A 56 5.93 -4.40 -4.08
N LEU A 57 5.79 -5.73 -4.20
CA LEU A 57 6.00 -6.46 -5.46
C LEU A 57 5.06 -5.99 -6.57
N HIS A 58 3.79 -5.67 -6.24
CA HIS A 58 2.83 -5.12 -7.19
C HIS A 58 3.28 -3.75 -7.70
N LEU A 59 3.54 -2.82 -6.78
CA LEU A 59 3.92 -1.44 -7.11
C LEU A 59 5.26 -1.36 -7.86
N SER A 60 6.17 -2.32 -7.62
CA SER A 60 7.45 -2.43 -8.32
C SER A 60 7.37 -3.23 -9.63
N ASN A 61 6.19 -3.68 -10.05
CA ASN A 61 5.98 -4.52 -11.24
C ASN A 61 6.82 -5.81 -11.24
N LEU A 62 7.13 -6.36 -10.05
CA LEU A 62 7.88 -7.61 -9.91
C LEU A 62 6.98 -8.85 -9.91
N LEU A 63 5.66 -8.67 -9.77
CA LEU A 63 4.68 -9.73 -9.93
C LEU A 63 4.25 -9.86 -11.40
N PRO A 64 4.33 -11.06 -12.00
CA PRO A 64 3.68 -11.35 -13.27
C PRO A 64 2.16 -11.07 -13.16
N GLN A 65 1.57 -10.42 -14.17
CA GLN A 65 0.14 -10.04 -14.18
C GLN A 65 -0.83 -11.20 -13.88
N LYS A 66 -0.47 -12.44 -14.23
CA LYS A 66 -1.30 -13.63 -14.00
C LYS A 66 -1.48 -13.96 -12.51
N ILE A 67 -0.52 -13.58 -11.68
CA ILE A 67 -0.51 -13.88 -10.25
C ILE A 67 -0.67 -12.63 -9.38
N ASP A 68 -0.60 -11.44 -9.98
CA ASP A 68 -0.83 -10.17 -9.30
C ASP A 68 -2.34 -10.00 -8.96
N PRO A 69 -2.72 -10.08 -7.68
CA PRO A 69 -4.12 -9.94 -7.27
C PRO A 69 -4.66 -8.52 -7.53
N PHE A 70 -3.81 -7.51 -7.45
CA PHE A 70 -4.18 -6.11 -7.71
C PHE A 70 -4.43 -5.89 -9.21
N HIS A 71 -3.73 -6.61 -10.08
CA HIS A 71 -3.99 -6.58 -11.52
C HIS A 71 -5.32 -7.29 -11.87
N LYS A 72 -5.65 -8.38 -11.17
CA LYS A 72 -6.94 -9.08 -11.34
C LYS A 72 -8.13 -8.22 -10.93
N SER A 73 -8.02 -7.45 -9.85
CA SER A 73 -9.07 -6.51 -9.44
C SER A 73 -9.16 -5.28 -10.35
N LEU A 74 -8.06 -4.83 -10.95
CA LEU A 74 -8.07 -3.76 -11.96
C LEU A 74 -8.63 -4.20 -13.32
N LEU A 75 -8.35 -5.44 -13.77
CA LEU A 75 -8.90 -6.02 -15.01
C LEU A 75 -10.42 -6.15 -15.00
N TRP A 76 -11.06 -6.22 -13.83
CA TRP A 76 -12.53 -6.12 -13.71
C TRP A 76 -13.06 -4.76 -14.18
N ARG A 77 -12.24 -3.70 -14.12
CA ARG A 77 -12.63 -2.36 -14.57
C ARG A 77 -12.56 -2.19 -16.09
N ASP A 78 -11.78 -3.00 -16.79
CA ASP A 78 -11.56 -2.89 -18.25
C ASP A 78 -12.55 -3.75 -19.06
N LYS A 79 -13.17 -4.79 -18.47
CA LYS A 79 -14.23 -5.59 -19.11
C LYS A 79 -15.60 -4.89 -19.21
N ARG A 80 -15.68 -3.58 -18.97
CA ARG A 80 -16.91 -2.77 -19.02
C ARG A 80 -16.81 -1.58 -19.98
N VAL A 81 -16.00 -1.69 -21.04
CA VAL A 81 -16.00 -0.79 -22.20
C VAL A 81 -16.07 -1.62 -23.47
#